data_AF-A0A9L0T0N6-F1
#
_entry.id   AF-A0A9L0T0N6-F1
#
_cell.length_a   1.000
_cell.length_b   1.000
_cell.length_c   1.000
_cell.angle_alpha   90.00
_cell.angle_beta   90.00
_cell.angle_gamma   90.00
#
_symmetry.space_group_name_H-M   'P 1'
#
loop_
_entity.id
_entity.type
_entity.pdbx_description
1 polymer ?
#
loop_
_entity_poly.entity_id
_entity_poly.type
_entity_poly.pdbx_seq_one_letter_code
_entity_poly.pdbx_strand_id
1 'polypeptide(L)'
;MAQYKAEQDDWLSVYLKYLLFVFNFFFWVGGAAVLALGVWTLVEKSGYLSVLASSTFAASTYILIFAGALVMVTGFLGFSAIIREDRSCLSTVPVAFHLEPGSVGAWPQTQVNRHSASVLQYFCLLLVIFLVELVAGVLAHMYYQRLSDELKQHLTRTLSENYGQPGAAAITTSVDRLQQDFKCCGSNSSADWQHSAYILSPEAEGRQVPDSCCKTVVVRCGQRAHPSNIYKVEGGCLTKLEQFLADHLLLMGAVGIGVACLQICGMLLTCCLRRRLQLRFY
;
A
#
# COMPACT_ATOMS: atom_id res chain seq x y z
N MET A 1 -5.80 45.89 20.22
CA MET A 1 -4.74 44.99 19.70
C MET A 1 -4.69 43.64 20.40
N ALA A 2 -4.70 43.55 21.74
CA ALA A 2 -4.66 42.25 22.46
C ALA A 2 -5.90 41.37 22.24
N GLN A 3 -7.12 41.93 22.24
CA GLN A 3 -8.37 41.20 21.95
C GLN A 3 -8.39 40.59 20.54
N TYR A 4 -7.99 41.38 19.54
CA TYR A 4 -7.90 40.92 18.14
C TYR A 4 -6.92 39.74 17.98
N LYS A 5 -5.81 39.75 18.73
CA LYS A 5 -4.82 38.66 18.71
C LYS A 5 -5.36 37.37 19.34
N ALA A 6 -6.10 37.48 20.45
CA ALA A 6 -6.72 36.32 21.11
C ALA A 6 -7.79 35.66 20.23
N GLU A 7 -8.63 36.46 19.56
CA GLU A 7 -9.67 35.95 18.66
C GLU A 7 -9.08 35.24 17.44
N GLN A 8 -8.03 35.81 16.83
CA GLN A 8 -7.37 35.24 15.67
C GLN A 8 -6.64 33.91 15.97
N ASP A 9 -6.10 33.75 17.18
CA ASP A 9 -5.45 32.51 17.62
C ASP A 9 -6.46 31.36 17.84
N ASP A 10 -7.71 31.67 18.19
CA ASP A 10 -8.79 30.68 18.32
C ASP A 10 -9.27 30.16 16.95
N TRP A 11 -9.55 31.05 15.99
CA TRP A 11 -9.97 30.66 14.63
C TRP A 11 -8.91 29.82 13.90
N LEU A 12 -7.63 30.16 14.06
CA LEU A 12 -6.53 29.40 13.46
C LEU A 12 -6.44 27.98 14.03
N SER A 13 -6.65 27.83 15.35
CA SER A 13 -6.61 26.52 16.01
C SER A 13 -7.77 25.63 15.54
N VAL A 14 -8.96 26.19 15.38
CA VAL A 14 -10.13 25.49 14.80
C VAL A 14 -9.84 25.07 13.36
N TYR A 15 -9.26 25.97 12.56
CA TYR A 15 -8.89 25.68 11.17
C TYR A 15 -7.86 24.56 11.05
N LEU A 16 -6.80 24.58 11.87
CA LEU A 16 -5.78 23.52 11.89
C LEU A 16 -6.36 22.16 12.27
N LYS A 17 -7.25 22.11 13.27
CA LYS A 17 -7.96 20.89 13.67
C LYS A 17 -8.85 20.35 12.55
N TYR A 18 -9.59 21.24 11.87
CA TYR A 18 -10.44 20.86 10.74
C TYR A 18 -9.62 20.30 9.57
N LEU A 19 -8.51 20.96 9.20
CA LEU A 19 -7.62 20.46 8.15
C LEU A 19 -7.04 19.09 8.48
N LEU A 20 -6.55 18.89 9.72
CA LEU A 20 -6.04 17.60 10.16
C LEU A 20 -7.14 16.53 10.17
N PHE A 21 -8.38 16.89 10.54
CA PHE A 21 -9.51 15.96 10.54
C PHE A 21 -9.85 15.49 9.12
N VAL A 22 -10.00 16.45 8.19
CA VAL A 22 -10.30 16.16 6.78
C VAL A 22 -9.18 15.35 6.13
N PHE A 23 -7.92 15.71 6.39
CA PHE A 23 -6.76 14.96 5.91
C PHE A 23 -6.80 13.50 6.39
N ASN A 24 -6.95 13.27 7.70
CA ASN A 24 -7.01 11.92 8.25
C ASN A 24 -8.22 11.12 7.77
N PHE A 25 -9.35 11.78 7.44
CA PHE A 25 -10.51 11.11 6.84
C PHE A 25 -10.20 10.49 5.49
N PHE A 26 -9.54 11.23 4.60
CA PHE A 26 -9.16 10.69 3.30
C PHE A 26 -8.19 9.52 3.42
N PHE A 27 -7.21 9.61 4.33
CA PHE A 27 -6.30 8.49 4.60
C PHE A 27 -7.03 7.28 5.18
N TRP A 28 -7.96 7.48 6.12
CA TRP A 28 -8.72 6.39 6.71
C TRP A 28 -9.62 5.68 5.69
N VAL A 29 -10.36 6.43 4.86
CA VAL A 29 -11.19 5.86 3.79
C VAL A 29 -10.32 5.17 2.73
N GLY A 30 -9.20 5.79 2.34
CA GLY A 30 -8.25 5.18 1.41
C GLY A 30 -7.64 3.88 1.94
N GLY A 31 -7.22 3.87 3.20
CA GLY A 31 -6.71 2.68 3.88
C GLY A 31 -7.75 1.57 3.98
N ALA A 32 -9.01 1.91 4.31
CA ALA A 32 -10.12 0.96 4.32
C ALA A 32 -10.40 0.36 2.93
N ALA A 33 -10.34 1.17 1.87
CA ALA A 33 -10.50 0.70 0.49
C ALA A 33 -9.36 -0.25 0.08
N VAL A 34 -8.11 0.11 0.36
CA VAL A 34 -6.94 -0.74 0.06
C VAL A 34 -7.00 -2.05 0.86
N LEU A 35 -7.37 -1.98 2.13
CA LEU A 35 -7.55 -3.16 2.98
C LEU A 35 -8.68 -4.06 2.44
N ALA A 36 -9.82 -3.48 2.07
CA ALA A 36 -10.94 -4.21 1.48
C ALA A 36 -10.54 -4.88 0.17
N LEU A 37 -9.78 -4.21 -0.69
CA LEU A 37 -9.23 -4.80 -1.91
C LEU A 37 -8.29 -5.97 -1.60
N GLY A 38 -7.38 -5.82 -0.63
CA GLY A 38 -6.47 -6.88 -0.21
C GLY A 38 -7.19 -8.09 0.40
N VAL A 39 -8.22 -7.86 1.23
CA VAL A 39 -9.04 -8.93 1.79
C VAL A 39 -9.89 -9.59 0.71
N TRP A 40 -10.48 -8.80 -0.19
CA TRP A 40 -11.25 -9.33 -1.31
C TRP A 40 -10.40 -10.25 -2.19
N THR A 41 -9.20 -9.81 -2.58
CA THR A 41 -8.27 -10.64 -3.35
C THR A 41 -7.87 -11.88 -2.59
N LEU A 42 -7.64 -11.79 -1.28
CA LEU A 42 -7.34 -12.95 -0.43
C LEU A 42 -8.51 -13.94 -0.36
N VAL A 43 -9.74 -13.46 -0.15
CA VAL A 43 -10.95 -14.30 0.03
C VAL A 43 -11.36 -14.94 -1.28
N GLU A 44 -11.44 -14.18 -2.37
CA GLU A 44 -11.78 -14.71 -3.69
C GLU A 44 -10.74 -15.75 -4.16
N LYS A 45 -9.49 -15.61 -3.70
CA LYS A 45 -8.42 -16.57 -3.98
C LYS A 45 -8.20 -17.60 -2.86
N SER A 46 -8.93 -17.55 -1.75
CA SER A 46 -8.71 -18.39 -0.56
C SER A 46 -8.93 -19.88 -0.79
N GLY A 47 -9.88 -20.24 -1.66
CA GLY A 47 -10.08 -21.62 -2.13
C GLY A 47 -8.95 -22.18 -2.97
N TYR A 48 -8.00 -21.34 -3.41
CA TYR A 48 -6.79 -21.73 -4.13
C TYR A 48 -5.52 -21.56 -3.28
N LEU A 49 -5.58 -20.89 -2.11
CA LEU A 49 -4.44 -20.55 -1.23
C LEU A 49 -3.71 -21.76 -0.65
N SER A 50 -4.37 -22.91 -0.50
CA SER A 50 -3.71 -24.14 -0.03
C SER A 50 -2.82 -24.80 -1.09
N VAL A 51 -2.87 -24.33 -2.34
CA VAL A 51 -2.05 -24.84 -3.46
C VAL A 51 -1.26 -23.72 -4.17
N LEU A 52 -1.39 -22.46 -3.71
CA LEU A 52 -0.87 -21.26 -4.38
C LEU A 52 0.57 -20.86 -4.02
N ALA A 53 1.43 -21.80 -3.62
CA ALA A 53 2.76 -21.47 -3.14
C ALA A 53 3.75 -21.12 -4.27
N SER A 54 3.50 -20.01 -4.97
CA SER A 54 4.58 -19.08 -5.30
C SER A 54 4.55 -17.99 -4.22
N SER A 55 5.62 -17.93 -3.43
CA SER A 55 5.78 -17.03 -2.29
C SER A 55 5.53 -15.55 -2.61
N THR A 56 5.63 -15.15 -3.88
CA THR A 56 5.61 -13.75 -4.32
C THR A 56 4.21 -13.14 -4.41
N PHE A 57 3.21 -13.86 -4.91
CA PHE A 57 1.82 -13.34 -5.01
C PHE A 57 1.14 -13.29 -3.64
N ALA A 58 1.44 -14.28 -2.80
CA ALA A 58 1.05 -14.25 -1.39
C ALA A 58 1.72 -13.05 -0.69
N ALA A 59 3.02 -12.85 -0.88
CA ALA A 59 3.73 -11.72 -0.30
C ALA A 59 3.12 -10.37 -0.72
N SER A 60 2.84 -10.14 -2.00
CA SER A 60 2.26 -8.88 -2.46
C SER A 60 0.86 -8.61 -1.87
N THR A 61 0.01 -9.65 -1.78
CA THR A 61 -1.32 -9.53 -1.18
C THR A 61 -1.24 -9.23 0.32
N TYR A 62 -0.36 -9.93 1.05
CA TYR A 62 -0.15 -9.68 2.48
C TYR A 62 0.46 -8.30 2.73
N ILE A 63 1.39 -7.84 1.89
CA ILE A 63 1.94 -6.49 1.95
C ILE A 63 0.84 -5.45 1.74
N LEU A 64 -0.07 -5.65 0.77
CA LEU A 64 -1.18 -4.74 0.51
C LEU A 64 -2.15 -4.66 1.70
N ILE A 65 -2.51 -5.81 2.28
CA ILE A 65 -3.35 -5.89 3.49
C ILE A 65 -2.68 -5.17 4.66
N PHE A 66 -1.39 -5.45 4.89
CA PHE A 66 -0.62 -4.84 5.97
C PHE A 66 -0.51 -3.32 5.79
N ALA A 67 -0.19 -2.84 4.60
CA ALA A 67 -0.11 -1.42 4.28
C ALA A 67 -1.47 -0.73 4.46
N GLY A 68 -2.56 -1.32 3.95
CA GLY A 68 -3.92 -0.80 4.12
C GLY A 68 -4.34 -0.72 5.59
N ALA A 69 -4.06 -1.76 6.37
CA ALA A 69 -4.32 -1.78 7.81
C ALA A 69 -3.50 -0.73 8.56
N LEU A 70 -2.21 -0.57 8.23
CA LEU A 70 -1.34 0.44 8.81
C LEU A 70 -1.90 1.86 8.57
N VAL A 71 -2.26 2.17 7.33
CA VAL A 71 -2.85 3.47 6.96
C VAL A 71 -4.21 3.71 7.64
N MET A 72 -5.04 2.66 7.76
CA MET A 72 -6.32 2.75 8.46
C MET A 72 -6.13 3.04 9.96
N VAL A 73 -5.18 2.34 10.61
CA VAL A 73 -4.86 2.54 12.03
C VAL A 73 -4.28 3.93 12.26
N THR A 74 -3.38 4.41 11.41
CA THR A 74 -2.79 5.75 11.55
C THR A 74 -3.84 6.84 11.39
N GLY A 75 -4.75 6.72 10.42
CA GLY A 75 -5.88 7.64 10.26
C GLY A 75 -6.81 7.66 11.48
N PHE A 76 -7.13 6.48 12.04
CA PHE A 76 -7.94 6.40 13.27
C PHE A 76 -7.24 7.04 14.48
N LEU A 77 -5.93 6.82 14.63
CA LEU A 77 -5.15 7.45 15.69
C LEU A 77 -5.10 8.97 15.52
N GLY A 78 -4.98 9.46 14.28
CA GLY A 78 -5.08 10.88 13.95
C GLY A 78 -6.43 11.49 14.36
N PHE A 79 -7.55 10.82 14.07
CA PHE A 79 -8.87 11.23 14.55
C PHE A 79 -8.97 11.27 16.07
N SER A 80 -8.50 10.21 16.72
CA SER A 80 -8.57 10.09 18.17
C SER A 80 -7.75 11.17 18.88
N ALA A 81 -6.64 11.60 18.28
CA ALA A 81 -5.82 12.70 18.78
C ALA A 81 -6.58 14.03 18.73
N ILE A 82 -7.33 14.30 17.65
CA ILE A 82 -8.07 15.56 17.46
C ILE A 82 -9.36 15.59 18.32
N ILE A 83 -10.16 14.53 18.30
CA ILE A 83 -11.47 14.49 18.99
C ILE A 83 -11.31 14.59 20.52
N ARG A 84 -10.24 14.01 21.07
CA ARG A 84 -9.94 14.11 22.50
C ARG A 84 -9.65 15.56 22.94
N GLU A 85 -9.25 16.45 22.04
CA GLU A 85 -9.04 17.86 22.36
C GLU A 85 -10.33 18.67 22.40
N ASP A 86 -11.32 18.34 21.57
CA ASP A 86 -12.56 19.14 21.45
C ASP A 86 -13.51 18.96 22.64
N ARG A 87 -13.55 17.73 23.19
CA ARG A 87 -14.35 17.36 24.37
C ARG A 87 -14.03 18.17 25.64
N SER A 88 -12.90 18.88 25.70
CA SER A 88 -12.46 19.58 26.92
C SER A 88 -12.64 21.10 26.89
N CYS A 89 -12.78 21.73 25.71
CA CYS A 89 -13.14 23.16 25.64
C CYS A 89 -14.56 23.41 26.19
N LEU A 90 -15.44 22.40 26.10
CA LEU A 90 -16.78 22.41 26.69
C LEU A 90 -16.81 22.09 28.20
N SER A 91 -15.72 21.55 28.76
CA SER A 91 -15.60 21.27 30.20
C SER A 91 -14.91 22.40 30.98
N THR A 92 -14.48 23.46 30.30
CA THR A 92 -14.07 24.74 30.89
C THR A 92 -15.15 25.80 30.67
N VAL A 93 -16.43 25.46 30.88
CA VAL A 93 -17.30 26.50 31.43
C VAL A 93 -16.76 26.72 32.84
N PRO A 94 -16.30 27.92 33.21
CA PRO A 94 -16.01 28.20 34.60
C PRO A 94 -17.35 28.05 35.31
N VAL A 95 -17.57 26.91 35.97
CA VAL A 95 -18.49 26.89 37.07
C VAL A 95 -17.85 27.85 38.06
N ALA A 96 -18.29 29.11 38.02
CA ALA A 96 -18.08 30.08 39.07
C ALA A 96 -18.80 29.54 40.30
N PHE A 97 -18.21 28.51 40.92
CA PHE A 97 -18.62 28.02 42.21
C PHE A 97 -17.97 28.96 43.22
N HIS A 98 -18.82 29.76 43.82
CA HIS A 98 -18.49 30.68 44.87
C HIS A 98 -17.90 29.92 46.07
N LEU A 99 -16.78 30.44 46.59
CA LEU A 99 -16.20 30.23 47.93
C LEU A 99 -15.53 28.87 48.25
N GLU A 100 -14.18 28.87 48.29
CA GLU A 100 -13.38 28.78 49.54
C GLU A 100 -11.88 29.09 49.24
N PRO A 101 -11.16 29.86 50.09
CA PRO A 101 -9.73 30.13 49.92
C PRO A 101 -8.92 29.10 50.71
N GLY A 102 -8.41 28.03 50.08
CA GLY A 102 -7.63 27.06 50.88
C GLY A 102 -6.95 25.87 50.20
N SER A 103 -7.19 25.57 48.93
CA SER A 103 -6.51 24.44 48.28
C SER A 103 -5.88 24.87 46.96
N VAL A 104 -4.55 25.02 46.98
CA VAL A 104 -3.72 25.16 45.79
C VAL A 104 -3.98 23.94 44.90
N GLY A 105 -4.70 24.16 43.80
CA GLY A 105 -5.11 23.12 42.87
C GLY A 105 -3.91 22.47 42.18
N ALA A 106 -3.62 21.23 42.55
CA ALA A 106 -2.72 20.33 41.82
C ALA A 106 -3.39 19.64 40.60
N TRP A 107 -4.37 20.30 39.97
CA TRP A 107 -5.22 19.70 38.92
C TRP A 107 -5.26 20.39 37.53
N PRO A 108 -4.40 21.37 37.17
CA PRO A 108 -4.23 21.75 35.74
C PRO A 108 -3.20 20.88 34.99
N GLN A 109 -2.14 20.43 35.66
CA GLN A 109 -0.95 19.87 35.00
C GLN A 109 -1.13 18.43 34.49
N THR A 110 -1.92 17.61 35.19
CA THR A 110 -2.13 16.18 34.89
C THR A 110 -3.01 15.93 33.67
N GLN A 111 -3.92 16.85 33.32
CA GLN A 111 -4.74 16.80 32.11
C GLN A 111 -3.95 17.25 30.86
N VAL A 112 -3.17 18.34 30.95
CA VAL A 112 -2.34 18.88 29.83
C VAL A 112 -1.26 17.89 29.35
N ASN A 113 -0.68 17.10 30.27
CA ASN A 113 0.29 16.06 29.93
C ASN A 113 -0.30 14.90 29.10
N ARG A 114 -1.61 14.61 29.23
CA ARG A 114 -2.27 13.51 28.52
C ARG A 114 -2.68 13.88 27.08
N HIS A 115 -3.09 15.13 26.84
CA HIS A 115 -3.50 15.60 25.51
C HIS A 115 -2.32 15.96 24.60
N SER A 116 -1.28 16.59 25.16
CA SER A 116 -0.03 16.82 24.43
C SER A 116 0.64 15.50 24.02
N ALA A 117 0.40 14.42 24.77
CA ALA A 117 0.93 13.10 24.47
C ALA A 117 0.26 12.43 23.26
N SER A 118 -1.05 12.61 23.03
CA SER A 118 -1.72 11.99 21.85
C SER A 118 -1.29 12.62 20.53
N VAL A 119 -1.14 13.94 20.49
CA VAL A 119 -0.62 14.66 19.31
C VAL A 119 0.85 14.32 19.07
N LEU A 120 1.65 14.18 20.14
CA LEU A 120 3.04 13.75 20.06
C LEU A 120 3.15 12.30 19.56
N GLN A 121 2.30 11.39 20.04
CA GLN A 121 2.28 10.00 19.59
C GLN A 121 1.97 9.91 18.08
N TYR A 122 1.00 10.69 17.60
CA TYR A 122 0.68 10.76 16.18
C TYR A 122 1.85 11.32 15.35
N PHE A 123 2.52 12.38 15.81
CA PHE A 123 3.74 12.90 15.17
C PHE A 123 4.85 11.84 15.09
N CYS A 124 5.14 11.15 16.19
CA CYS A 124 6.15 10.10 16.23
C CYS A 124 5.80 8.94 15.28
N LEU A 125 4.52 8.57 15.18
CA LEU A 125 4.04 7.54 14.27
C LEU A 125 4.26 7.96 12.80
N LEU A 126 3.88 9.18 12.42
CA LEU A 126 4.12 9.70 11.07
C LEU A 126 5.62 9.77 10.74
N LEU A 127 6.46 10.16 11.70
CA LEU A 127 7.90 10.20 11.52
C LEU A 127 8.48 8.80 11.28
N VAL A 128 8.06 7.80 12.06
CA VAL A 128 8.52 6.41 11.87
C VAL A 128 8.09 5.89 10.50
N ILE A 129 6.85 6.16 10.06
CA ILE A 129 6.36 5.75 8.74
C ILE A 129 7.18 6.42 7.63
N PHE A 130 7.42 7.73 7.72
CA PHE A 130 8.26 8.45 6.77
C PHE A 130 9.67 7.86 6.67
N LEU A 131 10.28 7.49 7.80
CA LEU A 131 11.60 6.83 7.81
C LEU A 131 11.54 5.44 7.17
N VAL A 132 10.48 4.66 7.41
CA VAL A 132 10.28 3.36 6.77
C VAL A 132 10.10 3.51 5.26
N GLU A 133 9.33 4.49 4.79
CA GLU A 133 9.15 4.77 3.36
C GLU A 133 10.44 5.23 2.70
N LEU A 134 11.21 6.09 3.37
CA LEU A 134 12.51 6.52 2.89
C LEU A 134 13.48 5.33 2.74
N VAL A 135 13.56 4.48 3.76
CA VAL A 135 14.40 3.27 3.73
C VAL A 135 13.90 2.32 2.63
N ALA A 136 12.59 2.09 2.53
CA ALA A 136 12.01 1.23 1.50
C ALA A 136 12.31 1.75 0.08
N GLY A 137 12.22 3.06 -0.15
CA GLY A 137 12.56 3.69 -1.42
C GLY A 137 14.04 3.55 -1.77
N VAL A 138 14.94 3.76 -0.80
CA VAL A 138 16.39 3.57 -0.99
C VAL A 138 16.70 2.10 -1.27
N LEU A 139 16.13 1.17 -0.49
CA LEU A 139 16.30 -0.27 -0.70
C LEU A 139 15.76 -0.71 -2.07
N ALA A 140 14.58 -0.24 -2.48
CA ALA A 140 14.02 -0.55 -3.79
C ALA A 140 14.94 -0.09 -4.93
N HIS A 141 15.57 1.08 -4.80
CA HIS A 141 16.54 1.57 -5.77
C HIS A 141 17.82 0.73 -5.78
N MET A 142 18.40 0.44 -4.60
CA MET A 142 19.63 -0.34 -4.46
C MET A 142 19.47 -1.78 -4.96
N TYR A 143 18.33 -2.41 -4.64
CA TYR A 143 18.08 -3.82 -4.92
C TYR A 143 17.27 -4.06 -6.21
N TYR A 144 17.00 -3.03 -7.02
CA TYR A 144 16.21 -3.17 -8.25
C TYR A 144 16.75 -4.29 -9.18
N GLN A 145 18.07 -4.34 -9.39
CA GLN A 145 18.71 -5.36 -10.23
C GLN A 145 18.59 -6.77 -9.65
N ARG A 146 18.61 -6.90 -8.31
CA ARG A 146 18.40 -8.20 -7.66
C ARG A 146 16.94 -8.63 -7.72
N LEU A 147 16.03 -7.67 -7.54
CA LEU A 147 14.59 -7.90 -7.61
C LEU A 147 14.16 -8.35 -9.02
N SER A 148 14.75 -7.78 -10.07
CA SER A 148 14.47 -8.25 -11.44
C SER A 148 14.92 -9.69 -11.62
N ASP A 149 16.16 -10.04 -11.24
CA ASP A 149 16.72 -11.40 -11.32
C ASP A 149 15.89 -12.45 -10.55
N GLU A 150 15.52 -12.15 -9.30
CA GLU A 150 14.64 -12.99 -8.48
C GLU A 150 13.29 -13.19 -9.17
N LEU A 151 12.71 -12.12 -9.74
CA LEU A 151 11.47 -12.20 -10.49
C LEU A 151 11.63 -13.09 -11.75
N LYS A 152 12.78 -13.04 -12.44
CA LYS A 152 13.07 -13.94 -13.60
C LYS A 152 13.01 -15.39 -13.20
N GLN A 153 13.70 -15.73 -12.11
CA GLN A 153 13.82 -17.09 -11.62
C GLN A 153 12.46 -17.62 -11.14
N HIS A 154 11.73 -16.81 -10.36
CA HIS A 154 10.39 -17.15 -9.89
C HIS A 154 9.41 -17.37 -11.04
N LEU A 155 9.40 -16.50 -12.05
CA LEU A 155 8.50 -16.64 -13.19
C LEU A 155 8.85 -17.89 -14.01
N THR A 156 10.14 -18.09 -14.32
CA THR A 156 10.62 -19.27 -15.07
C THR A 156 10.22 -20.57 -14.37
N ARG A 157 10.47 -20.68 -13.06
CA ARG A 157 10.08 -21.84 -12.26
C ARG A 157 8.57 -22.05 -12.22
N THR A 158 7.81 -20.97 -12.11
CA THR A 158 6.34 -21.05 -12.09
C THR A 158 5.79 -21.59 -13.41
N LEU A 159 6.32 -21.11 -14.56
CA LEU A 159 5.93 -21.60 -15.88
C LEU A 159 6.34 -23.05 -16.09
N SER A 160 7.55 -23.45 -15.68
CA SER A 160 8.05 -24.80 -15.94
C SER A 160 7.43 -25.86 -15.03
N GLU A 161 7.23 -25.57 -13.74
CA GLU A 161 6.83 -26.58 -12.76
C GLU A 161 5.34 -26.55 -12.40
N ASN A 162 4.70 -25.36 -12.39
CA ASN A 162 3.37 -25.20 -11.80
C ASN A 162 2.25 -24.96 -12.83
N TYR A 163 2.58 -24.58 -14.06
CA TYR A 163 1.58 -24.36 -15.10
C TYR A 163 0.88 -25.67 -15.48
N GLY A 164 -0.46 -25.64 -15.57
CA GLY A 164 -1.27 -26.80 -15.95
C GLY A 164 -1.36 -27.94 -14.91
N GLN A 165 -0.74 -27.78 -13.73
CA GLN A 165 -0.74 -28.82 -12.70
C GLN A 165 -2.07 -28.89 -11.90
N PRO A 166 -2.47 -30.09 -11.41
CA PRO A 166 -3.66 -30.24 -10.59
C PRO A 166 -3.54 -29.40 -9.31
N GLY A 167 -4.54 -28.54 -9.07
CA GLY A 167 -4.56 -27.59 -7.96
C GLY A 167 -3.87 -26.24 -8.24
N ALA A 168 -3.16 -26.09 -9.37
CA ALA A 168 -2.51 -24.83 -9.79
C ALA A 168 -3.32 -24.04 -10.84
N ALA A 169 -4.65 -24.20 -10.88
CA ALA A 169 -5.52 -23.57 -11.88
C ALA A 169 -5.45 -22.02 -11.87
N ALA A 170 -5.33 -21.41 -10.69
CA ALA A 170 -5.19 -19.96 -10.56
C ALA A 170 -3.83 -19.43 -11.04
N ILE A 171 -2.77 -20.25 -10.97
CA ILE A 171 -1.45 -19.93 -11.55
C ILE A 171 -1.56 -19.97 -13.07
N THR A 172 -2.15 -21.05 -13.61
CA THR A 172 -2.40 -21.22 -15.05
C THR A 172 -3.17 -20.02 -15.60
N THR A 173 -4.29 -19.65 -14.98
CA THR A 173 -5.10 -18.49 -15.37
C THR A 173 -4.32 -17.17 -15.31
N SER A 174 -3.47 -16.99 -14.29
CA SER A 174 -2.65 -15.78 -14.15
C SER A 174 -1.57 -15.70 -15.22
N VAL A 175 -0.94 -16.83 -15.56
CA VAL A 175 0.04 -16.92 -16.66
C VAL A 175 -0.65 -16.69 -18.01
N ASP A 176 -1.85 -17.24 -18.22
CA ASP A 176 -2.60 -17.03 -19.46
C ASP A 176 -2.93 -15.56 -19.69
N ARG A 177 -3.38 -14.86 -18.63
CA ARG A 177 -3.60 -13.41 -18.66
C ARG A 177 -2.33 -12.63 -18.88
N LEU A 178 -1.25 -12.98 -18.17
CA LEU A 178 0.06 -12.34 -18.37
C LEU A 178 0.48 -12.41 -19.85
N GLN A 179 0.35 -13.56 -20.49
CA GLN A 179 0.73 -13.75 -21.89
C GLN A 179 -0.15 -12.97 -22.87
N GLN A 180 -1.46 -12.93 -22.64
CA GLN A 180 -2.40 -12.21 -23.50
C GLN A 180 -2.32 -10.70 -23.31
N ASP A 181 -2.27 -10.22 -22.06
CA ASP A 181 -2.25 -8.79 -21.73
C ASP A 181 -0.93 -8.15 -22.17
N PHE A 182 0.21 -8.82 -21.91
CA PHE A 182 1.54 -8.33 -22.31
C PHE A 182 2.00 -8.81 -23.69
N LYS A 183 1.18 -9.59 -24.39
CA LYS A 183 1.44 -10.09 -25.76
C LYS A 183 2.83 -10.73 -25.86
N CYS A 184 3.06 -11.74 -25.02
CA CYS A 184 4.34 -12.41 -24.85
C CYS A 184 4.15 -13.94 -24.67
N CYS A 185 5.23 -14.70 -24.74
CA CYS A 185 5.18 -16.15 -24.53
C CYS A 185 6.46 -16.67 -23.88
N GLY A 186 6.31 -17.44 -22.79
CA GLY A 186 7.42 -17.92 -21.96
C GLY A 186 7.94 -16.83 -21.00
N SER A 187 8.93 -17.17 -20.17
CA SER A 187 9.51 -16.18 -19.25
C SER A 187 10.50 -15.29 -20.00
N ASN A 188 11.50 -15.87 -20.65
CA ASN A 188 12.51 -15.23 -21.48
C ASN A 188 12.32 -15.54 -22.98
N SER A 189 11.72 -16.69 -23.31
CA SER A 189 11.47 -17.11 -24.68
C SER A 189 10.36 -18.15 -24.75
N SER A 190 9.68 -18.26 -25.90
CA SER A 190 8.73 -19.35 -26.15
C SER A 190 9.35 -20.75 -26.00
N ALA A 191 10.68 -20.86 -26.09
CA ALA A 191 11.40 -22.11 -25.91
C ALA A 191 11.38 -22.61 -24.45
N ASP A 192 11.11 -21.74 -23.47
CA ASP A 192 11.06 -22.11 -22.05
C ASP A 192 9.99 -23.18 -21.76
N TRP A 193 8.99 -23.29 -22.64
CA TRP A 193 7.94 -24.31 -22.57
C TRP A 193 8.42 -25.73 -22.91
N GLN A 194 9.49 -25.89 -23.69
CA GLN A 194 9.95 -27.19 -24.21
C GLN A 194 10.24 -28.21 -23.11
N HIS A 195 10.66 -27.74 -21.93
CA HIS A 195 11.00 -28.57 -20.78
C HIS A 195 10.02 -28.39 -19.60
N SER A 196 8.89 -27.75 -19.84
CA SER A 196 7.86 -27.57 -18.80
C SER A 196 7.12 -28.88 -18.53
N ALA A 197 6.73 -29.07 -17.27
CA ALA A 197 5.92 -30.19 -16.84
C ALA A 197 4.59 -30.29 -17.61
N TYR A 198 4.02 -29.14 -18.03
CA TYR A 198 2.82 -29.08 -18.86
C TYR A 198 3.02 -29.68 -20.24
N ILE A 199 4.04 -29.27 -21.00
CA ILE A 199 4.24 -29.75 -22.38
C ILE A 199 4.57 -31.25 -22.41
N LEU A 200 5.21 -31.76 -21.35
CA LEU A 200 5.50 -33.17 -21.17
C LEU A 200 4.29 -34.01 -20.72
N SER A 201 3.20 -33.36 -20.30
CA SER A 201 2.00 -34.03 -19.80
C SER A 201 1.03 -34.37 -20.95
N PRO A 202 0.18 -35.39 -20.78
CA PRO A 202 -0.81 -35.75 -21.81
C PRO A 202 -1.81 -34.63 -22.10
N GLU A 203 -2.05 -33.74 -21.14
CA GLU A 203 -2.94 -32.57 -21.26
C GLU A 203 -2.46 -31.55 -22.30
N ALA A 204 -1.17 -31.55 -22.65
CA ALA A 204 -0.65 -30.68 -23.69
C ALA A 204 -1.23 -31.00 -25.08
N GLU A 205 -1.69 -32.23 -25.35
CA GLU A 205 -2.27 -32.64 -26.64
C GLU A 205 -1.38 -32.28 -27.86
N GLY A 206 -0.06 -32.43 -27.71
CA GLY A 206 0.92 -32.11 -28.74
C GLY A 206 1.18 -30.62 -28.96
N ARG A 207 0.69 -29.74 -28.07
CA ARG A 207 1.07 -28.33 -28.04
C ARG A 207 2.57 -28.18 -27.72
N GLN A 208 3.21 -27.17 -28.30
CA GLN A 208 4.59 -26.78 -27.98
C GLN A 208 4.65 -25.60 -27.02
N VAL A 209 3.58 -24.80 -26.98
CA VAL A 209 3.33 -23.71 -26.04
C VAL A 209 1.85 -23.71 -25.67
N PRO A 210 1.43 -23.11 -24.55
CA PRO A 210 0.02 -23.01 -24.22
C PRO A 210 -0.78 -22.16 -25.23
N ASP A 211 -2.09 -22.38 -25.31
CA ASP A 211 -2.94 -21.66 -26.27
C ASP A 211 -3.02 -20.15 -25.95
N SER A 212 -2.76 -19.74 -24.71
CA SER A 212 -2.58 -18.34 -24.28
C SER A 212 -1.34 -17.66 -24.85
N CYS A 213 -0.41 -18.37 -25.49
CA CYS A 213 0.68 -17.75 -26.26
C CYS A 213 0.25 -17.31 -27.66
N CYS A 214 -0.93 -17.73 -28.14
CA CYS A 214 -1.37 -17.46 -29.50
C CYS A 214 -1.95 -16.04 -29.63
N LYS A 215 -1.72 -15.43 -30.81
CA LYS A 215 -2.33 -14.12 -31.15
C LYS A 215 -3.84 -14.19 -31.28
N THR A 216 -4.34 -15.36 -31.67
CA THR A 216 -5.76 -15.67 -31.70
C THR A 216 -5.93 -16.95 -30.90
N VAL A 217 -6.54 -16.81 -29.73
CA VAL A 217 -6.73 -17.93 -28.80
C VAL A 217 -7.81 -18.83 -29.38
N VAL A 218 -7.38 -19.96 -29.93
CA VAL A 218 -8.25 -21.05 -30.39
C VAL A 218 -7.71 -22.35 -29.83
N VAL A 219 -8.59 -23.32 -29.61
CA VAL A 219 -8.24 -24.62 -29.07
C VAL A 219 -7.14 -25.26 -29.93
N ARG A 220 -6.02 -25.65 -29.28
CA ARG A 220 -4.84 -26.29 -29.90
C ARG A 220 -4.04 -25.42 -30.87
N CYS A 221 -4.18 -24.10 -30.83
CA CYS A 221 -3.31 -23.20 -31.61
C CYS A 221 -1.83 -23.34 -31.25
N GLY A 222 -1.52 -23.73 -30.00
CA GLY A 222 -0.17 -23.89 -29.48
C GLY A 222 0.64 -25.04 -30.08
N GLN A 223 0.05 -25.87 -30.93
CA GLN A 223 0.75 -26.94 -31.67
C GLN A 223 1.80 -26.40 -32.66
N ARG A 224 1.64 -25.15 -33.13
CA ARG A 224 2.57 -24.51 -34.06
C ARG A 224 3.15 -23.23 -33.46
N ALA A 225 4.40 -23.30 -33.00
CA ALA A 225 5.15 -22.17 -32.42
C ALA A 225 5.80 -21.25 -33.48
N HIS A 226 5.04 -20.86 -34.52
CA HIS A 226 5.52 -19.97 -35.58
C HIS A 226 5.34 -18.48 -35.19
N PRO A 227 6.27 -17.56 -35.53
CA PRO A 227 6.17 -16.13 -35.18
C PRO A 227 4.90 -15.41 -35.69
N SER A 228 4.25 -15.93 -36.73
CA SER A 228 2.97 -15.40 -37.22
C SER A 228 1.79 -15.78 -36.32
N ASN A 229 1.86 -16.91 -35.63
CA ASN A 229 0.77 -17.50 -34.84
C ASN A 229 0.85 -17.15 -33.34
N ILE A 230 2.07 -17.10 -32.79
CA ILE A 230 2.30 -16.85 -31.35
C ILE A 230 3.00 -15.52 -31.10
N TYR A 231 2.89 -15.01 -29.88
CA TYR A 231 3.64 -13.85 -29.42
C TYR A 231 5.11 -14.20 -29.15
N LYS A 232 5.91 -14.22 -30.21
CA LYS A 232 7.36 -14.46 -30.12
C LYS A 232 8.10 -13.12 -30.00
N VAL A 233 8.39 -12.72 -28.76
CA VAL A 233 9.09 -11.48 -28.42
C VAL A 233 10.43 -11.82 -27.80
N GLU A 234 11.47 -11.06 -28.15
CA GLU A 234 12.80 -11.17 -27.54
C GLU A 234 12.72 -10.79 -26.06
N GLY A 235 13.27 -11.64 -25.18
CA GLY A 235 13.18 -11.45 -23.72
C GLY A 235 11.85 -11.88 -23.09
N GLY A 236 10.91 -12.43 -23.87
CA GLY A 236 9.69 -13.06 -23.37
C GLY A 236 8.76 -12.12 -22.60
N CYS A 237 7.99 -12.68 -21.67
CA CYS A 237 7.10 -11.88 -20.82
C CYS A 237 7.85 -11.02 -19.80
N LEU A 238 9.06 -11.43 -19.44
CA LEU A 238 9.85 -10.78 -18.43
C LEU A 238 10.35 -9.41 -18.86
N THR A 239 10.91 -9.30 -20.07
CA THR A 239 11.31 -8.00 -20.62
C THR A 239 10.11 -7.09 -20.84
N LYS A 240 8.93 -7.64 -21.18
CA LYS A 240 7.69 -6.86 -21.27
C LYS A 240 7.23 -6.33 -19.91
N LEU A 241 7.37 -7.13 -18.87
CA LEU A 241 7.06 -6.73 -17.51
C LEU A 241 8.06 -5.68 -17.00
N GLU A 242 9.36 -5.86 -17.25
CA GLU A 242 10.40 -4.86 -16.95
C GLU A 242 10.13 -3.54 -17.68
N GLN A 243 9.76 -3.59 -18.96
CA GLN A 243 9.36 -2.41 -19.74
C GLN A 243 8.14 -1.73 -19.12
N PHE A 244 7.11 -2.50 -18.77
CA PHE A 244 5.92 -1.96 -18.12
C PHE A 244 6.24 -1.30 -16.79
N LEU A 245 7.07 -1.92 -15.95
CA LEU A 245 7.52 -1.35 -14.68
C LEU A 245 8.34 -0.08 -14.91
N ALA A 246 9.24 -0.05 -15.89
CA ALA A 246 10.07 1.11 -16.22
C ALA A 246 9.23 2.29 -16.74
N ASP A 247 8.26 2.02 -17.61
CA ASP A 247 7.36 3.04 -18.17
C ASP A 247 6.44 3.62 -17.08
N HIS A 248 6.01 2.80 -16.13
CA HIS A 248 5.18 3.23 -15.00
C HIS A 248 6.00 3.65 -13.76
N LEU A 249 7.33 3.57 -13.81
CA LEU A 249 8.20 3.93 -12.69
C LEU A 249 8.02 5.40 -12.31
N LEU A 250 7.78 6.26 -13.31
CA LEU A 250 7.50 7.67 -13.10
C LEU A 250 6.19 7.87 -12.32
N LEU A 251 5.13 7.12 -12.64
CA LEU A 251 3.87 7.18 -11.91
C LEU A 251 4.00 6.65 -10.49
N MET A 252 4.63 5.47 -10.31
CA MET A 252 4.87 4.90 -8.98
C MET A 252 5.74 5.81 -8.11
N GLY A 253 6.81 6.39 -8.69
CA GLY A 253 7.67 7.36 -8.04
C GLY A 253 6.94 8.65 -7.67
N ALA A 254 6.09 9.17 -8.57
CA ALA A 254 5.28 10.36 -8.29
C ALA A 254 4.29 10.14 -7.15
N VAL A 255 3.63 8.97 -7.09
CA VAL A 255 2.76 8.60 -5.98
C VAL A 255 3.55 8.54 -4.67
N GLY A 256 4.72 7.90 -4.66
CA GLY A 256 5.59 7.82 -3.46
C GLY A 256 6.04 9.19 -2.96
N ILE A 257 6.48 10.08 -3.85
CA ILE A 257 6.85 11.46 -3.50
C ILE A 257 5.63 12.22 -2.97
N GLY A 258 4.46 12.04 -3.59
CA GLY A 258 3.21 12.64 -3.13
C GLY A 258 2.84 12.22 -1.71
N VAL A 259 2.96 10.93 -1.38
CA VAL A 259 2.73 10.41 -0.03
C VAL A 259 3.72 11.02 0.97
N ALA A 260 5.01 11.09 0.63
CA ALA A 260 6.02 11.72 1.46
C ALA A 260 5.72 13.22 1.73
N CYS A 261 5.30 13.97 0.70
CA CYS A 261 4.89 15.36 0.86
C CYS A 261 3.67 15.50 1.79
N LEU A 262 2.65 14.64 1.63
CA LEU A 262 1.47 14.63 2.48
C LEU A 262 1.82 14.32 3.94
N GLN A 263 2.73 13.38 4.19
CA GLN A 263 3.22 13.07 5.54
C GLN A 263 3.96 14.25 6.17
N ILE A 264 4.83 14.93 5.42
CA ILE A 264 5.53 16.14 5.88
C ILE A 264 4.52 17.24 6.23
N CYS A 265 3.52 17.47 5.38
CA CYS A 265 2.43 18.40 5.70
C CYS A 265 1.69 18.01 6.98
N GLY A 266 1.36 16.72 7.15
CA GLY A 266 0.74 16.20 8.37
C GLY A 266 1.60 16.44 9.63
N MET A 267 2.90 16.20 9.54
CA MET A 267 3.86 16.48 10.62
C MET A 267 3.93 17.96 10.96
N LEU A 268 4.01 18.85 9.95
CA LEU A 268 4.03 20.30 10.15
C LEU A 268 2.76 20.80 10.84
N LEU A 269 1.59 20.38 10.34
CA LEU A 269 0.30 20.73 10.93
C LEU A 269 0.18 20.25 12.38
N THR A 270 0.64 19.03 12.66
CA THR A 270 0.66 18.43 14.01
C THR A 270 1.59 19.21 14.96
N CYS A 271 2.78 19.60 14.49
CA CYS A 271 3.70 20.46 15.26
C CYS A 271 3.15 21.85 15.53
N CYS A 272 2.53 22.48 14.52
CA CYS A 272 1.88 23.77 14.66
C CYS A 272 0.75 23.71 15.70
N LEU A 273 -0.11 22.70 15.62
CA LEU A 273 -1.19 22.48 16.58
C LEU A 273 -0.63 22.25 17.99
N ARG A 274 0.38 21.38 18.15
CA ARG A 274 1.03 21.12 19.45
C ARG A 274 1.62 22.38 20.08
N ARG A 275 2.38 23.17 19.30
CA ARG A 275 2.98 24.41 19.80
C ARG A 275 1.91 25.42 20.21
N ARG A 276 0.83 25.53 19.44
CA ARG A 276 -0.29 26.41 19.76
C ARG A 276 -1.00 26.00 21.04
N LEU A 277 -1.21 24.70 21.25
CA LEU A 277 -1.79 24.17 22.48
C LEU A 277 -0.90 24.49 23.69
N GLN A 278 0.41 24.29 23.58
CA GLN A 278 1.36 24.62 24.66
C GLN A 278 1.33 26.11 25.02
N LEU A 279 1.26 27.00 24.02
CA LEU A 279 1.18 28.45 24.22
C LEU A 279 -0.16 28.93 24.81
N ARG A 280 -1.24 28.16 24.68
CA ARG A 280 -2.53 28.51 25.28
C ARG A 280 -2.55 28.27 26.80
N PHE A 281 -1.68 27.40 27.31
CA PHE A 281 -1.63 26.98 28.72
C PHE A 281 -0.48 27.59 29.52
N TYR A 282 0.49 28.24 28.88
CA TYR A 282 1.63 28.93 29.51
C TYR A 282 1.51 30.44 29.31
#